data_AF-A0A3C1RIX3-F1
#
_entry.id   AF-A0A3C1RIX3-F1
#
_cell.length_a   1.000
_cell.length_b   1.000
_cell.length_c   1.000
_cell.angle_alpha   90.00
_cell.angle_beta   90.00
_cell.angle_gamma   90.00
#
_symmetry.space_group_name_H-M   'P 1'
#
loop_
_entity.id
_entity.type
_entity.pdbx_description
1 polymer ?
#
loop_
_entity_poly.entity_id
_entity_poly.type
_entity_poly.pdbx_seq_one_letter_code
_entity_poly.pdbx_strand_id
1 'polypeptide(L)'
;MIPGIGKSLATDLWNIGITSIADLKQQNPEKLYHLSNLYTGIVQDKCVLYVFKCAVYFANTPADEQETEKLKWWNWKDKKRANRITGFERSVASKDQ
;
A
#
# COMPACT_ATOMS: atom_id res chain seq x y z
N MET A 1 -7.70 -9.59 -15.59
CA MET A 1 -8.50 -8.81 -14.62
C MET A 1 -7.69 -8.71 -13.33
N ILE A 2 -7.54 -7.51 -12.74
CA ILE A 2 -6.75 -7.32 -11.51
C ILE A 2 -7.65 -7.57 -10.29
N PRO A 3 -7.26 -8.41 -9.33
CA PRO A 3 -8.03 -8.65 -8.11
C PRO A 3 -8.28 -7.34 -7.33
N GLY A 4 -9.53 -7.12 -6.93
CA GLY A 4 -9.92 -5.95 -6.14
C GLY A 4 -10.10 -4.64 -6.90
N ILE A 5 -9.89 -4.61 -8.23
CA ILE A 5 -10.17 -3.44 -9.06
C ILE A 5 -11.52 -3.59 -9.76
N GLY A 6 -12.50 -2.82 -9.30
CA GLY A 6 -13.76 -2.60 -9.99
C GLY A 6 -13.70 -1.46 -11.02
N LYS A 7 -14.80 -1.24 -11.75
CA LYS A 7 -14.90 -0.22 -12.81
C LYS A 7 -14.44 1.18 -12.35
N SER A 8 -14.85 1.63 -11.16
CA SER A 8 -14.46 2.95 -10.64
C SER A 8 -12.95 3.11 -10.51
N LEU A 9 -12.27 2.12 -9.92
CA LEU A 9 -10.82 2.16 -9.74
C LEU A 9 -10.06 1.97 -11.05
N ALA A 10 -10.62 1.23 -12.00
CA ALA A 10 -10.07 1.16 -13.35
C ALA A 10 -10.13 2.54 -14.04
N THR A 11 -11.23 3.28 -13.86
CA THR A 11 -11.34 4.67 -14.35
C THR A 11 -10.34 5.59 -13.66
N ASP A 12 -10.17 5.48 -12.34
CA ASP A 12 -9.17 6.27 -11.60
C ASP A 12 -7.74 6.03 -12.14
N LEU A 13 -7.38 4.76 -12.38
CA LEU A 13 -6.10 4.42 -13.00
C LEU A 13 -5.96 5.00 -14.41
N TRP A 14 -7.01 4.90 -15.23
CA TRP A 14 -7.01 5.44 -16.58
C TRP A 14 -6.77 6.95 -16.58
N ASN A 15 -7.43 7.67 -15.68
CA ASN A 15 -7.33 9.12 -15.52
C ASN A 15 -5.92 9.61 -15.16
N ILE A 16 -5.13 8.76 -14.51
CA ILE A 16 -3.73 9.05 -14.17
C ILE A 16 -2.72 8.42 -15.15
N GLY A 17 -3.19 7.95 -16.31
CA GLY A 17 -2.36 7.43 -17.40
C GLY A 17 -1.98 5.95 -17.30
N ILE A 18 -2.63 5.18 -16.43
CA ILE A 18 -2.44 3.73 -16.30
C ILE A 18 -3.58 3.03 -17.05
N THR A 19 -3.29 2.50 -18.23
CA THR A 19 -4.29 1.90 -19.13
C THR A 19 -4.12 0.39 -19.27
N SER A 20 -3.00 -0.16 -18.82
CA SER A 20 -2.68 -1.58 -18.91
C SER A 20 -1.99 -2.12 -17.64
N ILE A 21 -1.96 -3.45 -17.50
CA ILE A 21 -1.19 -4.11 -16.44
C ILE A 21 0.31 -3.84 -16.62
N ALA A 22 0.78 -3.67 -17.85
CA ALA A 22 2.18 -3.36 -18.13
C ALA A 22 2.57 -1.99 -17.56
N ASP A 23 1.68 -1.00 -17.62
CA ASP A 23 1.91 0.35 -17.10
C ASP A 23 2.09 0.37 -15.58
N LEU A 24 1.53 -0.63 -14.87
CA LEU A 24 1.65 -0.82 -13.42
C LEU A 24 2.99 -1.43 -12.99
N LYS A 25 3.75 -2.04 -13.91
CA LYS A 25 5.05 -2.63 -13.58
C LYS A 25 6.01 -1.54 -13.09
N GLN A 26 6.73 -1.85 -12.02
CA GLN A 26 7.70 -0.95 -11.37
C GLN A 26 7.12 0.40 -10.90
N GLN A 27 5.81 0.61 -10.93
CA GLN A 27 5.20 1.83 -10.39
C GLN A 27 5.28 1.85 -8.87
N ASN A 28 5.31 3.05 -8.31
CA ASN A 28 5.17 3.25 -6.87
C ASN A 28 3.68 3.44 -6.51
N PRO A 29 3.07 2.54 -5.71
CA PRO A 29 1.66 2.66 -5.31
C PRO A 29 1.31 3.97 -4.60
N GLU A 30 2.22 4.51 -3.78
CA GLU A 30 2.02 5.80 -3.09
C GLU A 30 1.93 6.95 -4.11
N LYS A 31 2.72 6.88 -5.18
CA LYS A 31 2.69 7.87 -6.27
C LYS A 31 1.38 7.76 -7.05
N LEU A 32 0.93 6.55 -7.38
CA LEU A 32 -0.35 6.34 -8.05
C LEU A 32 -1.51 6.89 -7.22
N TYR A 33 -1.50 6.63 -5.90
CA TYR A 33 -2.48 7.17 -4.97
C TYR A 33 -2.46 8.71 -4.92
N HIS A 34 -1.27 9.30 -4.86
CA HIS A 34 -1.14 10.75 -4.90
C HIS A 34 -1.68 11.36 -6.20
N LEU A 35 -1.34 10.78 -7.36
CA LEU A 35 -1.86 11.22 -8.66
C LEU A 35 -3.38 11.09 -8.73
N SER A 36 -3.94 10.01 -8.17
CA SER A 36 -5.40 9.79 -8.12
C SER A 36 -6.09 10.85 -7.26
N ASN A 37 -5.52 11.20 -6.12
CA ASN A 37 -6.03 12.29 -5.27
C ASN A 37 -5.95 13.65 -5.98
N LEU A 38 -4.84 13.91 -6.69
CA LEU A 38 -4.69 15.14 -7.46
C LEU A 38 -5.73 15.23 -8.59
N TYR A 39 -5.99 14.12 -9.28
CA TYR A 39 -6.98 14.07 -10.35
C TYR A 39 -8.41 14.27 -9.84
N THR A 40 -8.75 13.61 -8.72
CA THR A 40 -10.09 13.70 -8.12
C THR A 40 -10.33 14.99 -7.34
N GLY A 41 -9.27 15.73 -7.00
CA GLY A 41 -9.32 16.97 -6.22
C GLY A 41 -9.59 16.75 -4.72
N ILE A 42 -9.63 15.49 -4.26
CA ILE A 42 -9.87 15.13 -2.86
C ILE A 42 -8.88 14.08 -2.40
N VAL A 43 -8.69 13.98 -1.09
CA VAL A 43 -7.97 12.85 -0.49
C VAL A 43 -8.92 11.67 -0.42
N GLN A 44 -8.72 10.66 -1.26
CA GLN A 44 -9.51 9.43 -1.25
C GLN A 44 -9.22 8.60 0.02
N ASP A 45 -10.01 7.55 0.25
CA ASP A 45 -9.76 6.64 1.36
C ASP A 45 -8.48 5.83 1.16
N LYS A 46 -7.80 5.49 2.27
CA LYS A 46 -6.59 4.63 2.25
C LYS A 46 -6.82 3.25 1.62
N CYS A 47 -8.06 2.77 1.52
CA CYS A 47 -8.36 1.52 0.83
C CYS A 47 -7.93 1.56 -0.65
N VAL A 48 -7.98 2.73 -1.29
CA VAL A 48 -7.51 2.95 -2.67
C VAL A 48 -6.01 2.70 -2.79
N LEU A 49 -5.21 3.26 -1.87
CA LEU A 49 -3.76 2.99 -1.79
C LEU A 49 -3.47 1.49 -1.66
N TYR A 50 -4.21 0.78 -0.81
CA TYR A 50 -4.01 -0.65 -0.62
C TYR A 50 -4.37 -1.48 -1.86
N VAL A 51 -5.40 -1.05 -2.61
CA VAL A 51 -5.70 -1.65 -3.91
C VAL A 51 -4.57 -1.39 -4.90
N PHE A 52 -4.00 -0.18 -4.96
CA PHE A 52 -2.84 0.09 -5.82
C PHE A 52 -1.61 -0.73 -5.44
N LYS A 53 -1.35 -0.94 -4.14
CA LYS A 53 -0.29 -1.86 -3.68
C LYS A 53 -0.51 -3.27 -4.21
N CYS A 54 -1.73 -3.78 -4.11
CA CYS A 54 -2.12 -5.07 -4.66
C CYS A 54 -1.97 -5.13 -6.19
N ALA A 55 -2.36 -4.08 -6.90
CA ALA A 55 -2.29 -4.00 -8.36
C ALA A 55 -0.85 -4.01 -8.88
N VAL A 56 0.03 -3.24 -8.23
CA VAL A 56 1.47 -3.20 -8.57
C VAL A 56 2.14 -4.54 -8.23
N TYR A 57 1.79 -5.18 -7.12
CA TYR A 57 2.29 -6.52 -6.80
C TYR A 57 1.88 -7.54 -7.88
N PHE A 58 0.60 -7.53 -8.26
CA PHE A 58 0.07 -8.41 -9.32
C PHE A 58 0.78 -8.16 -10.66
N ALA A 59 1.06 -6.91 -11.01
CA ALA A 59 1.75 -6.58 -12.26
C ALA A 59 3.22 -7.01 -12.27
N ASN A 60 3.91 -6.96 -11.12
CA ASN A 60 5.33 -7.30 -11.01
C ASN A 60 5.61 -8.79 -10.76
N THR A 61 4.62 -9.56 -10.29
CA THR A 61 4.83 -10.96 -9.90
C THR A 61 4.26 -11.91 -10.97
N PRO A 62 5.07 -12.81 -11.55
CA PRO A 62 4.59 -13.88 -12.43
C PRO A 62 3.48 -14.71 -11.78
N ALA A 63 2.54 -15.22 -12.58
CA ALA A 63 1.33 -15.86 -12.06
C ALA A 63 1.59 -17.09 -11.18
N ASP A 64 2.66 -17.84 -11.46
CA ASP A 64 3.15 -18.99 -10.71
C ASP A 64 3.82 -18.64 -9.37
N GLU A 65 4.24 -17.39 -9.20
CA GLU A 65 4.86 -16.87 -7.97
C GLU A 65 3.89 -16.02 -7.12
N GLN A 66 2.65 -15.82 -7.58
CA GLN A 66 1.68 -15.00 -6.87
C GLN A 66 1.18 -15.69 -5.60
N GLU A 67 1.41 -15.04 -4.45
CA GLU A 67 0.81 -15.43 -3.18
C GLU A 67 -0.65 -14.97 -3.15
N THR A 68 -1.59 -15.91 -3.04
CA THR A 68 -3.03 -15.64 -3.03
C THR A 68 -3.45 -14.64 -1.95
N GLU A 69 -2.75 -14.62 -0.80
CA GLU A 69 -2.98 -13.63 0.24
C GLU A 69 -2.57 -12.22 -0.16
N LYS A 70 -1.50 -12.04 -0.94
CA LYS A 70 -1.09 -10.72 -1.44
C LYS A 70 -2.00 -10.20 -2.55
N LEU A 71 -2.89 -11.02 -3.11
CA LEU A 71 -3.93 -10.60 -4.06
C LEU A 71 -5.17 -10.02 -3.37
N LYS A 72 -5.20 -10.03 -2.04
CA LYS A 72 -6.28 -9.45 -1.23
C LYS A 72 -5.85 -8.08 -0.73
N TRP A 73 -6.47 -7.00 -1.23
CA TRP A 73 -6.06 -5.63 -0.90
C TRP A 73 -5.99 -5.34 0.61
N TRP A 74 -6.87 -5.95 1.43
CA TRP A 74 -6.89 -5.73 2.87
C TRP A 74 -5.63 -6.26 3.59
N ASN A 75 -4.87 -7.16 2.97
CA ASN A 75 -3.59 -7.63 3.50
C ASN A 75 -2.45 -6.60 3.33
N TRP A 76 -2.70 -5.52 2.57
CA TRP A 76 -1.76 -4.40 2.39
C TRP A 76 -2.00 -3.24 3.36
N LYS A 77 -2.96 -3.38 4.28
CA LYS A 77 -3.21 -2.38 5.33
C LYS A 77 -1.93 -2.11 6.12
N ASP A 78 -1.72 -0.86 6.50
CA ASP A 78 -0.62 -0.47 7.37
C ASP A 78 -0.63 -1.35 8.64
N LYS A 79 0.40 -2.17 8.82
CA LYS A 79 0.60 -2.91 10.07
C LYS A 79 0.91 -1.85 11.12
N LYS A 80 -0.02 -1.58 12.04
CA LYS A 80 0.22 -0.68 13.17
C LYS A 80 1.54 -1.12 13.81
N ARG A 81 2.56 -0.26 13.72
CA ARG A 81 3.84 -0.50 14.38
C ARG A 81 3.50 -0.66 15.86
N ALA A 82 3.64 -1.85 16.40
CA ALA A 82 3.61 -2.03 17.85
C ALA A 82 4.81 -1.24 18.38
N ASN A 83 4.54 -0.06 18.94
CA ASN A 83 5.52 0.71 19.70
C ASN A 83 5.94 -0.16 20.89
N ARG A 84 7.00 -0.95 20.73
CA ARG A 84 7.77 -1.44 21.87
C ARG A 84 8.65 -0.29 22.32
N ILE A 85 8.08 0.59 23.14
CA ILE A 85 8.84 1.26 24.18
C ILE A 85 9.17 0.14 25.18
N THR A 86 10.31 -0.51 25.00
CA THR A 86 10.89 -1.38 26.03
C THR A 86 12.39 -1.11 26.07
N GLY A 87 12.83 -0.40 27.11
CA GLY A 87 14.25 -0.36 27.48
C GLY A 87 14.83 1.02 27.76
N PHE A 88 14.30 1.76 28.73
CA PHE A 88 15.15 2.65 29.54
C PHE A 88 14.64 2.69 30.98
N GLU A 89 14.89 1.61 31.71
CA GLU A 89 14.85 1.64 33.18
C GLU A 89 16.08 0.92 33.71
N ARG A 90 16.96 1.71 34.34
CA ARG A 90 17.79 1.44 35.53
C ARG A 90 19.16 2.10 35.38
N SER A 91 19.34 3.23 36.05
CA SER A 91 20.33 3.31 37.13
C SER A 91 20.23 4.67 37.83
N VAL A 92 19.44 4.76 38.90
CA VAL A 92 19.86 5.54 40.08
C VAL A 92 19.21 4.91 41.31
N ALA A 93 19.94 4.01 41.95
CA ALA A 93 19.74 3.68 43.35
C ALA A 93 21.09 3.30 43.97
N SER A 94 21.46 4.07 44.99
CA SER A 94 22.48 3.82 46.02
C SER A 94 23.95 3.99 45.59
N LYS A 95 24.65 4.96 46.19
CA LYS A 95 25.27 4.76 47.51
C LYS A 95 25.63 6.08 48.17
N ASP A 96 25.29 6.15 49.45
CA ASP A 96 25.86 7.03 50.46
C ASP A 96 27.39 7.10 50.38
N GLN A 97 27.93 8.32 50.46
CA GLN A 97 29.14 8.72 51.21
C GLN A 97 29.16 10.25 51.29
#